data_AF-A0A7W1R0T6-F1
#
_entry.id   AF-A0A7W1R0T6-F1
#
_cell.length_a   1.000
_cell.length_b   1.000
_cell.length_c   1.000
_cell.angle_alpha   90.00
_cell.angle_beta   90.00
_cell.angle_gamma   90.00
#
_symmetry.space_group_name_H-M   'P 1'
#
loop_
_entity.id
_entity.type
_entity.pdbx_description
1 polymer ?
#
loop_
_entity_poly.entity_id
_entity_poly.type
_entity_poly.pdbx_seq_one_letter_code
_entity_poly.pdbx_strand_id
1 'polypeptide(L)'
;MRSVLEQLEGLDRGPSLWAPLAYLAGLEIEYDADERYATFRRAELLLATGGDPRRPVELSDRAVETVADDLATPQRHAQLAARLAELEPETEDFPAVREALRLLGSDPDLSWRVYAWALLAEHMDADES
;
A
#
# COMPACT_ATOMS: atom_id res chain seq x y z
N MET A 1 -4.63 -16.10 -7.36
CA MET A 1 -4.98 -14.68 -7.54
C MET A 1 -6.49 -14.46 -7.42
N ARG A 2 -7.33 -14.95 -8.34
CA ARG A 2 -8.82 -14.94 -8.22
C ARG A 2 -9.44 -15.11 -6.82
N SER A 3 -9.05 -16.11 -6.03
CA SER A 3 -9.62 -16.33 -4.67
C SER A 3 -9.32 -15.19 -3.69
N VAL A 4 -8.20 -14.47 -3.87
CA VAL A 4 -7.89 -13.28 -3.07
C VAL A 4 -8.78 -12.12 -3.51
N LEU A 5 -8.93 -11.90 -4.81
CA LEU A 5 -9.80 -10.85 -5.36
C LEU A 5 -11.27 -11.02 -4.94
N GLU A 6 -11.76 -12.26 -4.88
CA GLU A 6 -13.10 -12.58 -4.37
C GLU A 6 -13.29 -12.16 -2.89
N GLN A 7 -12.27 -12.37 -2.05
CA GLN A 7 -12.31 -11.91 -0.65
C GLN A 7 -12.33 -10.38 -0.57
N LEU A 8 -11.56 -9.71 -1.43
CA LEU A 8 -11.50 -8.25 -1.47
C LEU A 8 -12.81 -7.63 -1.97
N GLU A 9 -13.54 -8.28 -2.87
CA GLU A 9 -14.84 -7.80 -3.36
C GLU A 9 -15.86 -7.60 -2.22
N GLY A 10 -15.74 -8.33 -1.11
CA GLY A 10 -16.60 -8.19 0.07
C GLY A 10 -16.24 -7.03 1.00
N LEU A 11 -15.15 -6.30 0.74
CA LEU A 11 -14.70 -5.19 1.59
C LEU A 11 -15.44 -3.89 1.28
N ASP A 12 -15.50 -3.02 2.30
CA ASP A 12 -15.99 -1.66 2.10
C ASP A 12 -15.15 -0.92 1.07
N ARG A 13 -15.83 -0.13 0.23
CA ARG A 13 -15.18 0.70 -0.76
C ARG A 13 -14.36 1.78 -0.08
N GLY A 14 -13.11 1.93 -0.51
CA GLY A 14 -12.20 2.93 0.03
C GLY A 14 -10.87 2.32 0.46
N PRO A 15 -10.18 2.93 1.42
CA PRO A 15 -8.83 2.54 1.82
C PRO A 15 -8.69 1.05 2.17
N SER A 16 -9.69 0.45 2.83
CA SER A 16 -9.72 -0.98 3.18
C SER A 16 -9.64 -1.92 1.97
N LEU A 17 -10.20 -1.51 0.83
CA LEU A 17 -10.08 -2.25 -0.44
C LEU A 17 -8.82 -1.86 -1.21
N TRP A 18 -8.41 -0.59 -1.15
CA TRP A 18 -7.27 -0.10 -1.91
C TRP A 18 -5.94 -0.64 -1.40
N ALA A 19 -5.75 -0.67 -0.07
CA ALA A 19 -4.52 -1.15 0.57
C ALA A 19 -4.11 -2.55 0.13
N PRO A 20 -4.97 -3.59 0.23
CA PRO A 20 -4.58 -4.93 -0.19
C PRO A 20 -4.31 -5.03 -1.69
N LEU A 21 -5.01 -4.27 -2.55
CA LEU A 21 -4.74 -4.27 -3.99
C LEU A 21 -3.38 -3.66 -4.32
N ALA A 22 -3.07 -2.51 -3.71
CA ALA A 22 -1.77 -1.85 -3.88
C ALA A 22 -0.63 -2.71 -3.30
N TYR A 23 -0.86 -3.34 -2.15
CA TYR A 23 0.08 -4.27 -1.53
C TYR A 23 0.37 -5.48 -2.43
N LEU A 24 -0.67 -6.16 -2.94
CA LEU A 24 -0.53 -7.28 -3.86
C LEU A 24 0.26 -6.91 -5.12
N ALA A 25 -0.03 -5.73 -5.70
CA ALA A 25 0.68 -5.24 -6.87
C ALA A 25 2.16 -4.89 -6.56
N GLY A 26 2.46 -4.49 -5.33
CA GLY A 26 3.79 -4.11 -4.90
C GLY A 26 4.66 -5.23 -4.32
N LEU A 27 4.17 -6.48 -4.24
CA LEU A 27 4.91 -7.60 -3.65
C LEU A 27 6.25 -7.91 -4.34
N GLU A 28 6.34 -7.62 -5.65
CA GLU A 28 7.56 -7.86 -6.44
C GLU A 28 8.48 -6.64 -6.53
N ILE A 29 8.15 -5.54 -5.84
CA ILE A 29 9.01 -4.35 -5.81
C ILE A 29 10.15 -4.62 -4.82
N GLU A 30 11.38 -4.56 -5.33
CA GLU A 30 12.58 -4.78 -4.52
C GLU A 30 13.06 -3.48 -3.86
N TYR A 31 13.50 -3.64 -2.61
CA TYR A 31 14.08 -2.58 -1.80
C TYR A 31 15.46 -2.98 -1.33
N ASP A 32 16.35 -2.00 -1.22
CA ASP A 32 17.53 -2.18 -0.41
C ASP A 32 17.11 -2.35 1.06
N ALA A 33 17.73 -3.32 1.74
CA ALA A 33 17.32 -3.68 3.10
C ALA A 33 17.61 -2.54 4.09
N ASP A 34 18.73 -1.83 3.93
CA ASP A 34 19.12 -0.73 4.80
C ASP A 34 18.23 0.50 4.53
N GLU A 35 17.93 0.79 3.26
CA GLU A 35 16.96 1.82 2.85
C GLU A 35 15.59 1.58 3.49
N ARG A 36 15.05 0.35 3.36
CA ARG A 36 13.74 -0.02 3.90
C ARG A 36 13.72 0.07 5.42
N TYR A 37 14.74 -0.49 6.09
CA TYR A 37 14.86 -0.44 7.55
C TYR A 37 14.93 1.01 8.05
N ALA A 38 15.82 1.83 7.48
CA ALA A 38 16.00 3.20 7.91
C ALA A 38 14.72 4.04 7.69
N THR A 39 13.98 3.79 6.62
CA THR A 39 12.71 4.46 6.31
C THR A 39 11.64 4.11 7.35
N PHE A 40 11.45 2.83 7.66
CA PHE A 40 10.45 2.43 8.65
C PHE A 40 10.79 2.91 10.06
N ARG A 41 12.06 2.86 10.47
CA ARG A 41 12.51 3.42 11.75
C ARG A 41 12.17 4.91 11.88
N ARG A 42 12.28 5.70 10.79
CA ARG A 42 11.88 7.11 10.78
C ARG A 42 10.37 7.26 10.91
N ALA A 43 9.60 6.44 10.20
CA ALA A 43 8.14 6.44 10.25
C ALA A 43 7.61 6.12 11.66
N GLU A 44 8.16 5.10 12.32
CA GLU A 44 7.85 4.76 13.71
C GLU A 44 8.11 5.94 14.66
N LEU A 45 9.25 6.61 14.51
CA LEU A 45 9.59 7.77 15.34
C LEU A 45 8.56 8.90 15.14
N LEU A 46 8.09 9.13 13.91
CA LEU A 46 7.03 10.10 13.64
C LEU A 46 5.71 9.72 14.31
N LEU A 47 5.33 8.44 14.27
CA LEU A 47 4.14 7.95 14.98
C LEU A 47 4.25 8.19 16.50
N ALA A 48 5.41 7.89 17.08
CA ALA A 48 5.68 8.11 18.50
C ALA A 48 5.63 9.60 18.90
N THR A 49 5.97 10.53 18.01
CA THR A 49 5.79 11.97 18.29
C THR A 49 4.34 12.42 18.23
N GLY A 50 3.47 11.66 17.55
CA GLY A 50 2.07 12.00 17.32
C GLY A 50 1.09 11.44 18.35
N GLY A 51 1.55 10.76 19.42
CA GLY A 51 0.70 10.16 20.43
C GLY A 51 1.10 8.72 20.75
N ASP A 52 0.13 7.81 20.86
CA ASP A 52 0.42 6.39 21.02
C ASP A 52 1.01 5.83 19.72
N PRO A 53 2.28 5.37 19.70
CA PRO A 53 2.88 4.73 18.54
C PRO A 53 2.17 3.42 18.14
N ARG A 54 1.30 2.89 19.01
CA ARG A 54 0.52 1.68 18.78
C ARG A 54 -0.87 1.94 18.20
N ARG A 55 -1.21 3.20 17.90
CA ARG A 55 -2.49 3.47 17.22
C ARG A 55 -2.45 2.86 15.81
N PRO A 56 -3.62 2.48 15.25
CA PRO A 56 -3.71 2.16 13.83
C PRO A 56 -3.15 3.30 12.97
N VAL A 57 -2.33 2.94 11.99
CA VAL A 57 -1.77 3.90 11.03
C VAL A 57 -2.88 4.37 10.11
N GLU A 58 -3.04 5.68 9.94
CA GLU A 58 -4.00 6.27 9.02
C GLU A 58 -3.32 6.63 7.69
N LEU A 59 -4.04 6.53 6.57
CA LEU A 59 -3.51 6.85 5.24
C LEU A 59 -2.99 8.31 5.12
N SER A 60 -3.53 9.22 5.94
CA SER A 60 -3.14 10.64 6.00
C SER A 60 -2.06 10.94 7.03
N ASP A 61 -1.53 9.94 7.74
CA ASP A 61 -0.46 10.17 8.69
C ASP A 61 0.83 10.60 7.98
N ARG A 62 1.56 11.55 8.56
CA ARG A 62 2.89 11.97 8.07
C ARG A 62 3.90 10.84 7.98
N ALA A 63 3.72 9.80 8.78
CA ALA A 63 4.54 8.60 8.72
C ALA A 63 4.38 7.90 7.36
N VAL A 64 3.16 7.83 6.83
CA VAL A 64 2.87 7.28 5.50
C VAL A 64 3.48 8.14 4.41
N GLU A 65 3.33 9.47 4.50
CA GLU A 65 3.96 10.40 3.55
C GLU A 65 5.48 10.21 3.50
N THR A 66 6.12 10.05 4.67
CA THR A 66 7.57 9.81 4.77
C THR A 66 7.97 8.50 4.10
N VAL A 67 7.23 7.40 4.35
CA VAL A 67 7.50 6.11 3.68
C VAL A 67 7.33 6.23 2.17
N ALA A 68 6.27 6.90 1.72
CA ALA A 68 6.01 7.11 0.31
C ALA A 68 7.16 7.88 -0.35
N ASP A 69 7.59 8.99 0.24
CA ASP A 69 8.64 9.84 -0.31
C ASP A 69 10.02 9.15 -0.29
N ASP A 70 10.36 8.47 0.81
CA ASP A 70 11.67 7.83 0.99
C ASP A 70 11.86 6.65 0.03
N LEU A 71 10.81 5.88 -0.24
CA LEU A 71 10.87 4.71 -1.12
C LEU A 71 10.61 5.05 -2.60
N ALA A 72 10.13 6.25 -2.91
CA ALA A 72 9.73 6.64 -4.25
C ALA A 72 10.93 6.66 -5.20
N THR A 73 10.82 5.87 -6.27
CA THR A 73 11.64 6.05 -7.48
C THR A 73 10.75 5.96 -8.72
N PRO A 74 11.10 6.63 -9.83
CA PRO A 74 10.33 6.51 -11.08
C PRO A 74 10.16 5.05 -11.53
N GLN A 75 11.17 4.21 -11.30
CA GLN A 75 11.16 2.79 -11.63
C GLN A 75 10.15 2.02 -10.78
N ARG A 76 10.13 2.23 -9.46
CA ARG A 76 9.20 1.55 -8.55
C ARG A 76 7.75 1.99 -8.77
N HIS A 77 7.52 3.28 -9.04
CA HIS A 77 6.19 3.78 -9.44
C HIS A 77 5.71 3.12 -10.73
N ALA A 78 6.57 3.04 -11.75
CA ALA A 78 6.22 2.39 -13.01
C ALA A 78 5.94 0.90 -12.82
N GLN A 79 6.70 0.22 -11.96
CA GLN A 79 6.48 -1.18 -11.61
C GLN A 79 5.12 -1.38 -10.93
N LEU A 80 4.79 -0.57 -9.92
CA LEU A 80 3.49 -0.65 -9.23
C LEU A 80 2.33 -0.45 -10.22
N ALA A 81 2.41 0.58 -11.07
CA ALA A 81 1.40 0.87 -12.07
C ALA A 81 1.20 -0.30 -13.06
N ALA A 82 2.31 -0.90 -13.53
CA ALA A 82 2.25 -2.05 -14.42
C ALA A 82 1.57 -3.26 -13.74
N ARG A 83 1.92 -3.54 -12.48
CA ARG A 83 1.33 -4.66 -11.72
C ARG A 83 -0.14 -4.45 -11.39
N LEU A 84 -0.57 -3.22 -11.09
CA LEU A 84 -1.99 -2.91 -10.94
C LEU A 84 -2.77 -3.19 -12.24
N ALA A 85 -2.20 -2.85 -13.40
CA ALA A 85 -2.82 -3.13 -14.70
C ALA A 85 -2.88 -4.63 -15.01
N GLU A 86 -1.90 -5.42 -14.57
CA GLU A 86 -1.90 -6.89 -14.73
C GLU A 86 -3.04 -7.57 -13.95
N LEU A 87 -3.57 -6.94 -12.90
CA LEU A 87 -4.69 -7.49 -12.12
C LEU A 87 -6.05 -7.27 -12.79
N GLU A 88 -6.21 -6.25 -13.64
CA GLU A 88 -7.51 -5.86 -14.25
C GLU A 88 -8.22 -6.99 -15.03
N PRO A 89 -7.54 -7.86 -15.80
CA PRO A 89 -8.19 -8.96 -16.51
C PRO A 89 -8.82 -10.00 -15.56
N GLU A 90 -8.34 -10.13 -14.32
CA GLU A 90 -8.87 -11.08 -13.36
C GLU A 90 -10.13 -10.59 -12.62
N THR A 91 -10.56 -9.34 -12.84
CA THR A 91 -11.65 -8.69 -12.10
C THR A 91 -12.96 -8.60 -12.90
N GLU A 92 -13.20 -9.49 -13.88
CA GLU A 92 -14.46 -9.54 -14.64
C GLU A 92 -15.68 -9.70 -13.72
N ASP A 93 -15.57 -10.61 -12.75
CA ASP A 93 -16.66 -10.95 -11.82
C ASP A 93 -16.67 -10.08 -10.55
N PHE A 94 -15.73 -9.14 -10.40
CA PHE A 94 -15.48 -8.37 -9.17
C PHE A 94 -15.58 -6.86 -9.42
N PRO A 95 -16.80 -6.28 -9.49
CA PRO A 95 -17.01 -4.89 -9.87
C PRO A 95 -16.41 -3.88 -8.87
N ALA A 96 -16.43 -4.14 -7.56
CA ALA A 96 -15.83 -3.24 -6.58
C ALA A 96 -14.30 -3.23 -6.71
N VAL A 97 -13.70 -4.42 -6.87
CA VAL A 97 -12.25 -4.56 -7.13
C VAL A 97 -11.86 -3.87 -8.43
N ARG A 98 -12.61 -4.08 -9.51
CA ARG A 98 -12.37 -3.44 -10.81
C ARG A 98 -12.39 -1.92 -10.70
N GLU A 99 -13.37 -1.36 -9.98
CA GLU A 99 -13.48 0.08 -9.78
C GLU A 99 -12.31 0.64 -8.97
N ALA A 100 -11.89 -0.09 -7.92
CA ALA A 100 -10.73 0.28 -7.12
C ALA A 100 -9.44 0.26 -7.94
N LEU A 101 -9.20 -0.77 -8.76
CA LEU A 101 -8.05 -0.83 -9.67
C LEU A 101 -8.05 0.33 -10.68
N ARG A 102 -9.21 0.67 -11.26
CA ARG A 102 -9.33 1.81 -12.18
C ARG A 102 -9.00 3.13 -11.47
N LEU A 103 -9.43 3.29 -10.23
CA LEU A 103 -9.14 4.48 -9.43
C LEU A 103 -7.64 4.58 -9.13
N LEU A 104 -7.03 3.51 -8.61
CA LEU A 104 -5.59 3.46 -8.33
C LEU A 104 -4.74 3.64 -9.60
N GLY A 105 -5.14 3.04 -10.73
CA GLY A 105 -4.45 3.24 -12.01
C GLY A 105 -4.59 4.64 -12.60
N SER A 106 -5.62 5.40 -12.19
CA SER A 106 -5.84 6.78 -12.65
C SER A 106 -5.10 7.83 -11.81
N ASP A 107 -4.64 7.46 -10.61
CA ASP A 107 -3.94 8.34 -9.68
C ASP A 107 -2.68 7.63 -9.14
N PRO A 108 -1.53 7.77 -9.85
CA PRO A 108 -0.28 7.13 -9.44
C PRO A 108 0.20 7.55 -8.05
N ASP A 109 -0.01 8.81 -7.66
CA ASP A 109 0.43 9.33 -6.37
C ASP A 109 -0.40 8.73 -5.24
N LEU A 110 -1.72 8.61 -5.42
CA LEU A 110 -2.58 7.89 -4.49
C LEU A 110 -2.20 6.40 -4.43
N SER A 111 -1.95 5.77 -5.57
CA SER A 111 -1.58 4.35 -5.60
C SER A 111 -0.32 4.07 -4.80
N TRP A 112 0.68 4.94 -4.94
CA TRP A 112 1.95 4.83 -4.23
C TRP A 112 1.78 5.10 -2.73
N ARG A 113 0.98 6.12 -2.36
CA ARG A 113 0.69 6.42 -0.96
C ARG A 113 -0.07 5.30 -0.27
N VAL A 114 -1.06 4.71 -0.93
CA VAL A 114 -1.82 3.57 -0.41
C VAL A 114 -0.91 2.35 -0.24
N TYR A 115 -0.01 2.11 -1.19
CA TYR A 115 0.97 1.04 -1.07
C TYR A 115 1.95 1.27 0.11
N ALA A 116 2.48 2.49 0.26
CA ALA A 116 3.32 2.87 1.40
C ALA A 116 2.60 2.70 2.75
N TRP A 117 1.31 3.04 2.80
CA TRP A 117 0.47 2.83 3.98
C TRP A 117 0.35 1.34 4.32
N ALA A 118 0.07 0.49 3.32
CA ALA A 118 -0.02 -0.96 3.52
C ALA A 118 1.31 -1.58 4.00
N LEU A 119 2.44 -1.14 3.44
CA LEU A 119 3.78 -1.56 3.87
C LEU A 119 4.07 -1.19 5.34
N LEU A 120 3.69 0.02 5.74
CA LEU A 120 3.89 0.49 7.11
C LEU A 120 2.97 -0.26 8.08
N ALA A 121 1.70 -0.48 7.72
CA ALA A 121 0.77 -1.27 8.52
C ALA A 121 1.28 -2.71 8.73
N GLU A 122 1.73 -3.39 7.66
CA GLU A 122 2.33 -4.73 7.76
C GLU A 122 3.55 -4.73 8.69
N HIS A 123 4.43 -3.74 8.56
CA HIS A 123 5.62 -3.65 9.41
C HIS A 123 5.26 -3.47 10.89
N MET A 124 4.27 -2.62 11.19
CA MET A 124 3.79 -2.42 12.55
C MET A 124 3.19 -3.69 13.15
N ASP A 125 2.41 -4.46 12.38
CA ASP A 125 1.84 -5.73 12.81
C ASP A 125 2.93 -6.80 13.05
N ALA A 126 4.01 -6.79 12.25
CA ALA A 126 5.12 -7.73 12.39
C ALA A 126 5.96 -7.50 13.66
N ASP A 127 6.13 -6.25 14.08
CA ASP A 127 6.84 -5.91 15.32
C ASP A 127 6.05 -6.30 16.59
N GLU A 128 4.75 -6.62 16.49
CA GLU A 128 3.94 -7.11 17.61
C GLU A 128 4.14 -8.61 17.92
N SER A 129 4.79 -9.37 17.03
CA SER A 129 4.91 -10.85 17.10
C SER A 129 6.25 -11.36 17.63
#